data_AF-A0A1E3LYY4-F1
#
_entry.id   AF-A0A1E3LYY4-F1
#
_cell.length_a   1.000
_cell.length_b   1.000
_cell.length_c   1.000
_cell.angle_alpha   90.00
_cell.angle_beta   90.00
_cell.angle_gamma   90.00
#
_symmetry.space_group_name_H-M   'P 1'
#
loop_
_entity.id
_entity.type
_entity.pdbx_description
1 polymer ?
#
loop_
_entity_poly.entity_id
_entity_poly.type
_entity_poly.pdbx_seq_one_letter_code
_entity_poly.pdbx_strand_id
1 'polypeptide(L)'
;MNVQSILQTATVLLLLTALGGVAMAVQRLTRNQNPPNWLAMAHGLLAAAAFGLLLYASFQDDVPGSAATGIVILLVAAGGGIVMNLHYHLAGKLIPQWLLHLHILLGVVGTTLVAWGAWGAPTL
;
A
#
# COMPACT_ATOMS: atom_id res chain seq x y z
N MET A 1 8.00 -19.91 -4.23
CA MET A 1 7.27 -19.57 -2.99
C MET A 1 5.82 -19.99 -3.20
N ASN A 2 5.18 -20.64 -2.23
CA ASN A 2 3.73 -20.90 -2.32
C ASN A 2 2.95 -19.58 -2.09
N VAL A 3 1.69 -19.52 -2.52
CA VAL A 3 0.83 -18.33 -2.38
C VAL A 3 0.81 -17.82 -0.95
N GLN A 4 0.67 -18.71 0.03
CA GLN A 4 0.63 -18.36 1.44
C GLN A 4 1.86 -17.56 1.91
N SER A 5 3.07 -18.05 1.64
CA SER A 5 4.32 -17.36 1.99
C SER A 5 4.49 -16.03 1.24
N ILE A 6 3.96 -15.91 0.02
CA ILE A 6 3.96 -14.66 -0.74
C ILE A 6 3.05 -13.64 -0.07
N LEU A 7 1.80 -14.02 0.26
CA LEU A 7 0.84 -13.13 0.93
C LEU A 7 1.34 -12.66 2.29
N GLN A 8 1.97 -13.54 3.07
CA GLN A 8 2.59 -13.19 4.35
C GLN A 8 3.73 -12.18 4.18
N THR A 9 4.65 -12.45 3.25
CA THR A 9 5.78 -11.57 2.95
C THR A 9 5.30 -10.20 2.45
N ALA A 10 4.35 -10.20 1.51
CA ALA A 10 3.74 -8.98 1.01
C ALA A 10 3.05 -8.20 2.12
N THR A 11 2.35 -8.86 3.03
CA THR A 11 1.72 -8.18 4.16
C THR A 11 2.75 -7.52 5.08
N VAL A 12 3.85 -8.21 5.42
CA VAL A 12 4.92 -7.59 6.23
C VAL A 12 5.45 -6.34 5.54
N LEU A 13 5.69 -6.39 4.23
CA LEU A 13 6.12 -5.22 3.46
C LEU A 13 5.06 -4.10 3.43
N LEU A 14 3.77 -4.43 3.30
CA LEU A 14 2.67 -3.47 3.38
C LEU A 14 2.59 -2.81 4.76
N LEU A 15 2.81 -3.56 5.84
CA LEU A 15 2.83 -3.01 7.20
C LEU A 15 4.01 -2.04 7.39
N LEU A 16 5.20 -2.38 6.90
CA LEU A 16 6.36 -1.48 6.89
C LEU A 16 6.08 -0.23 6.03
N THR A 17 5.43 -0.41 4.88
CA THR A 17 4.97 0.67 4.00
C THR A 17 4.00 1.59 4.74
N ALA A 18 3.04 1.03 5.47
CA ALA A 18 2.05 1.77 6.24
C ALA A 18 2.70 2.60 7.35
N LEU A 19 3.73 2.09 8.03
CA LEU A 19 4.50 2.89 9.00
C LEU A 19 5.14 4.13 8.35
N GLY A 20 5.74 3.96 7.17
CA GLY A 20 6.23 5.10 6.37
C GLY A 20 5.11 6.07 5.98
N GLY A 21 3.94 5.55 5.59
CA GLY A 21 2.75 6.33 5.26
C GLY A 21 2.23 7.16 6.43
N VAL A 22 2.19 6.57 7.63
CA VAL A 22 1.81 7.26 8.88
C VAL A 22 2.79 8.40 9.17
N ALA A 23 4.10 8.14 9.09
CA ALA A 23 5.11 9.18 9.32
C ALA A 23 4.94 10.38 8.37
N MET A 24 4.68 10.12 7.08
CA MET A 24 4.42 11.16 6.09
C MET A 24 3.09 11.89 6.33
N ALA A 25 2.02 11.14 6.68
CA ALA A 25 0.71 11.72 6.98
C ALA A 25 0.78 12.64 8.20
N VAL A 26 1.50 12.26 9.26
CA VAL A 26 1.71 13.11 10.44
C VAL A 26 2.40 14.42 10.06
N GLN A 27 3.49 14.37 9.29
CA GLN A 27 4.18 15.58 8.84
C GLN A 27 3.24 16.49 8.04
N ARG A 28 2.47 15.90 7.13
CA ARG A 28 1.52 16.62 6.30
C ARG A 28 0.41 17.29 7.11
N LEU A 29 -0.17 16.59 8.06
CA LEU A 29 -1.33 17.06 8.83
C LEU A 29 -0.94 18.02 9.95
N THR A 30 0.25 17.87 10.54
CA THR A 30 0.69 18.70 11.68
C THR A 30 1.53 19.91 11.27
N ARG A 31 2.36 19.79 10.22
CA ARG A 31 3.29 20.84 9.81
C ARG A 31 2.91 21.50 8.48
N ASN A 32 1.87 21.01 7.82
CA ASN A 32 1.44 21.44 6.48
C ASN A 32 2.59 21.49 5.46
N GLN A 33 3.54 20.55 5.60
CA GLN A 33 4.71 20.41 4.75
C GLN A 33 4.66 19.08 4.02
N ASN A 34 5.32 19.02 2.86
CA ASN A 34 5.53 17.75 2.17
C ASN A 34 6.59 16.92 2.92
N PRO A 35 6.46 15.59 2.95
CA PRO A 35 7.44 14.72 3.59
C PRO A 35 8.80 14.78 2.87
N PRO A 36 9.91 14.44 3.53
CA PRO A 36 11.22 14.43 2.87
C PRO A 36 11.25 13.38 1.74
N ASN A 37 11.90 13.72 0.62
CA ASN A 37 11.92 12.89 -0.60
C ASN A 37 12.36 11.44 -0.35
N TRP A 38 13.37 11.21 0.49
CA TRP A 38 13.86 9.86 0.77
C TRP A 38 12.79 8.98 1.44
N LEU A 39 11.93 9.56 2.29
CA LEU A 39 10.87 8.84 2.98
C LEU A 39 9.73 8.49 2.02
N ALA A 40 9.36 9.42 1.13
CA ALA A 40 8.39 9.17 0.07
C ALA A 40 8.88 8.08 -0.90
N MET A 41 10.16 8.10 -1.27
CA MET A 41 10.77 7.08 -2.13
C MET A 41 10.87 5.73 -1.43
N ALA A 42 11.26 5.68 -0.16
CA ALA A 42 11.29 4.44 0.62
C ALA A 42 9.89 3.82 0.77
N HIS A 43 8.88 4.64 1.09
CA HIS A 43 7.48 4.20 1.13
C HIS A 43 7.02 3.66 -0.22
N GLY A 44 7.25 4.40 -1.31
CA GLY A 44 6.89 3.97 -2.66
C GLY A 44 7.59 2.68 -3.10
N LEU A 45 8.87 2.51 -2.75
CA LEU A 45 9.64 1.30 -3.03
C LEU A 45 9.08 0.09 -2.29
N LEU A 46 8.82 0.20 -0.99
CA LEU A 46 8.23 -0.89 -0.20
C LEU A 46 6.81 -1.23 -0.69
N ALA A 47 6.00 -0.21 -1.02
CA ALA A 47 4.68 -0.39 -1.60
C ALA A 47 4.75 -1.15 -2.93
N ALA A 48 5.65 -0.75 -3.83
CA ALA A 48 5.83 -1.37 -5.13
C ALA A 48 6.37 -2.81 -5.02
N ALA A 49 7.29 -3.07 -4.09
CA ALA A 49 7.80 -4.41 -3.83
C ALA A 49 6.69 -5.33 -3.30
N ALA A 50 5.90 -4.87 -2.33
CA ALA A 50 4.77 -5.62 -1.79
C ALA A 50 3.71 -5.89 -2.87
N PHE A 51 3.34 -4.85 -3.62
CA PHE A 51 2.33 -4.98 -4.68
C PHE A 51 2.82 -5.84 -5.85
N GLY A 52 4.11 -5.79 -6.18
CA GLY A 52 4.73 -6.69 -7.17
C GLY A 52 4.62 -8.16 -6.77
N LEU A 53 4.86 -8.48 -5.49
CA LEU A 53 4.63 -9.83 -4.96
C LEU A 53 3.16 -10.25 -5.04
N LEU A 54 2.24 -9.35 -4.73
CA LEU A 54 0.80 -9.62 -4.81
C LEU A 54 0.32 -9.83 -6.25
N LEU A 55 0.81 -9.03 -7.19
CA LEU A 55 0.56 -9.25 -8.62
C LEU A 55 1.11 -10.59 -9.07
N TYR A 56 2.32 -10.96 -8.64
CA TYR A 56 2.86 -12.28 -8.93
C TYR A 56 2.01 -13.41 -8.35
N ALA A 57 1.49 -13.27 -7.13
CA ALA A 57 0.57 -14.23 -6.52
C ALA A 57 -0.74 -14.35 -7.32
N SER A 58 -1.24 -13.26 -7.91
CA SER A 58 -2.51 -13.26 -8.68
C SER A 58 -2.51 -14.14 -9.93
N PHE A 59 -1.32 -14.56 -10.39
CA PHE A 59 -1.15 -15.53 -11.48
C PHE A 59 -1.01 -16.98 -11.00
N GLN A 60 -1.14 -17.24 -9.70
CA GLN A 60 -1.11 -18.59 -9.12
C GLN A 60 -2.52 -19.03 -8.74
N ASP A 61 -2.73 -20.35 -8.67
CA ASP A 61 -3.97 -20.94 -8.17
C ASP A 61 -4.12 -20.70 -6.64
N ASP A 62 -5.34 -20.84 -6.13
CA ASP A 62 -5.65 -20.81 -4.69
C ASP A 62 -5.42 -19.47 -3.95
N VAL A 63 -5.45 -18.33 -4.65
CA VAL A 63 -5.48 -17.02 -3.97
C VAL A 63 -6.83 -16.83 -3.27
N PRO A 64 -6.86 -16.60 -1.94
CA PRO A 64 -8.11 -16.36 -1.22
C PRO A 64 -8.85 -15.14 -1.78
N GLY A 65 -10.18 -15.22 -1.91
CA GLY A 65 -11.00 -14.15 -2.48
C GLY A 65 -10.86 -12.79 -1.76
N SER A 66 -10.59 -12.80 -0.46
CA SER A 66 -10.26 -11.58 0.29
C SER A 66 -8.96 -10.94 -0.19
N ALA A 67 -7.91 -11.72 -0.40
CA ALA A 67 -6.64 -11.22 -0.92
C ALA A 67 -6.80 -10.67 -2.33
N ALA A 68 -7.52 -11.36 -3.22
CA ALA A 68 -7.82 -10.88 -4.57
C ALA A 68 -8.54 -9.51 -4.55
N THR A 69 -9.53 -9.35 -3.68
CA THR A 69 -10.23 -8.07 -3.48
C THR A 69 -9.28 -6.99 -2.96
N GLY A 70 -8.42 -7.34 -1.98
CA GLY A 70 -7.40 -6.44 -1.44
C GLY A 70 -6.41 -5.95 -2.50
N ILE A 71 -6.00 -6.81 -3.43
CA ILE A 71 -5.11 -6.45 -4.55
C ILE A 71 -5.73 -5.36 -5.42
N VAL A 72 -7.01 -5.51 -5.80
CA VAL A 72 -7.71 -4.51 -6.62
C VAL A 72 -7.79 -3.17 -5.89
N ILE A 73 -8.08 -3.17 -4.60
CA ILE A 73 -8.13 -1.95 -3.78
C ILE A 73 -6.75 -1.30 -3.69
N LEU A 74 -5.69 -2.10 -3.45
CA LEU A 74 -4.31 -1.62 -3.39
C LEU A 74 -3.83 -1.07 -4.73
N LEU A 75 -4.31 -1.59 -5.87
CA LEU A 75 -4.02 -1.02 -7.19
C LEU A 75 -4.54 0.42 -7.29
N VAL A 76 -5.77 0.67 -6.83
CA VAL A 76 -6.34 2.02 -6.80
C VAL A 76 -5.57 2.91 -5.82
N ALA A 77 -5.21 2.39 -4.63
CA ALA A 77 -4.39 3.10 -3.67
C ALA A 77 -3.02 3.49 -4.26
N ALA A 78 -2.34 2.55 -4.95
CA ALA A 78 -1.07 2.79 -5.61
C ALA A 78 -1.18 3.87 -6.70
N GLY A 79 -2.24 3.85 -7.50
CA GLY A 79 -2.55 4.93 -8.44
C GLY A 79 -2.66 6.29 -7.76
N GLY A 80 -3.39 6.36 -6.63
CA GLY A 80 -3.46 7.57 -5.80
C GLY A 80 -2.09 8.02 -5.29
N GLY A 81 -1.25 7.09 -4.82
CA GLY A 81 0.11 7.37 -4.35
C GLY A 81 1.03 7.89 -5.46
N ILE A 82 0.93 7.33 -6.66
CA ILE A 82 1.66 7.81 -7.85
C ILE A 82 1.25 9.24 -8.18
N VAL A 83 -0.05 9.55 -8.18
CA VAL A 83 -0.54 10.92 -8.42
C VAL A 83 -0.06 11.88 -7.34
N MET A 84 -0.17 11.50 -6.05
CA MET A 84 0.33 12.30 -4.93
C MET A 84 1.83 12.59 -5.06
N ASN A 85 2.63 11.60 -5.46
CA ASN A 85 4.06 11.77 -5.56
C ASN A 85 4.48 12.57 -6.81
N LEU A 86 4.04 12.16 -8.00
CA LEU A 86 4.50 12.76 -9.26
C LEU A 86 3.85 14.12 -9.54
N HIS A 87 2.53 14.24 -9.35
CA HIS A 87 1.81 15.46 -9.72
C HIS A 87 1.90 16.55 -8.64
N TYR A 88 1.97 16.16 -7.36
CA TYR A 88 1.98 17.11 -6.25
C TYR A 88 3.36 17.22 -5.60
N HIS A 89 3.86 16.14 -5.00
CA HIS A 89 5.08 16.19 -4.19
C HIS A 89 6.31 16.64 -4.99
N LEU A 90 6.62 15.98 -6.12
CA LEU A 90 7.74 16.34 -6.98
C LEU A 90 7.56 17.69 -7.68
N ALA A 91 6.32 18.13 -7.87
CA ALA A 91 6.00 19.45 -8.41
C ALA A 91 6.05 20.57 -7.34
N GLY A 92 6.43 20.26 -6.09
CA GLY A 92 6.43 21.22 -4.98
C GLY A 92 5.05 21.70 -4.56
N LYS A 93 3.97 21.06 -5.04
CA LYS A 93 2.60 21.40 -4.67
C LYS A 93 2.19 20.67 -3.40
N LEU A 94 1.28 21.29 -2.68
CA LEU A 94 0.66 20.69 -1.52
C LEU A 94 -0.34 19.60 -1.97
N ILE A 95 -0.17 18.37 -1.45
CA ILE A 95 -1.06 17.23 -1.67
C ILE A 95 -2.47 17.52 -1.12
N PRO A 96 -3.55 17.42 -1.93
CA PRO A 96 -4.89 17.70 -1.45
C PRO A 96 -5.32 16.69 -0.37
N GLN A 97 -5.95 17.19 0.71
CA GLN A 97 -6.32 16.37 1.87
C GLN A 97 -7.28 15.22 1.52
N TRP A 98 -8.26 15.47 0.64
CA TRP A 98 -9.21 14.42 0.24
C TRP A 98 -8.50 13.22 -0.41
N LEU A 99 -7.47 13.47 -1.23
CA LEU A 99 -6.70 12.42 -1.90
C LEU A 99 -5.82 11.66 -0.90
N LEU A 100 -5.22 12.36 0.05
CA LEU A 100 -4.48 11.75 1.15
C LEU A 100 -5.39 10.80 1.96
N HIS A 101 -6.56 11.26 2.39
CA HIS A 101 -7.49 10.44 3.17
C HIS A 101 -7.99 9.23 2.38
N LEU A 102 -8.31 9.41 1.09
CA LEU A 102 -8.71 8.32 0.22
C LEU A 102 -7.58 7.29 0.06
N HIS A 103 -6.35 7.74 -0.20
CA HIS A 103 -5.19 6.87 -0.33
C HIS A 103 -4.93 6.06 0.96
N ILE A 104 -4.98 6.70 2.13
CA ILE A 104 -4.83 6.03 3.42
C ILE A 104 -5.93 5.00 3.63
N LEU A 105 -7.20 5.36 3.39
CA LEU A 105 -8.33 4.47 3.59
C LEU A 105 -8.22 3.22 2.71
N LEU A 106 -7.97 3.41 1.41
CA LEU A 106 -7.79 2.30 0.48
C LEU A 106 -6.56 1.45 0.84
N GLY A 107 -5.45 2.08 1.22
CA GLY A 107 -4.24 1.39 1.66
C GLY A 107 -4.49 0.50 2.88
N VAL A 108 -5.20 1.00 3.89
CA VAL A 108 -5.54 0.24 5.10
C VAL A 108 -6.49 -0.91 4.76
N VAL A 109 -7.60 -0.64 4.07
CA VAL A 109 -8.60 -1.66 3.72
C VAL A 109 -8.01 -2.75 2.84
N GLY A 110 -7.22 -2.37 1.82
CA GLY A 110 -6.56 -3.34 0.95
C GLY A 110 -5.55 -4.20 1.71
N THR A 111 -4.75 -3.59 2.59
CA THR A 111 -3.77 -4.31 3.43
C THR A 111 -4.44 -5.27 4.40
N THR A 112 -5.55 -4.88 5.05
CA THR A 112 -6.24 -5.76 6.00
C THR A 112 -6.90 -6.96 5.31
N LEU A 113 -7.42 -6.79 4.09
CA LEU A 113 -7.98 -7.89 3.30
C LEU A 113 -6.91 -8.88 2.84
N VAL A 114 -5.74 -8.39 2.43
CA VAL A 114 -4.57 -9.24 2.13
C VAL A 114 -4.09 -9.96 3.38
N ALA A 115 -3.98 -9.28 4.52
CA ALA A 115 -3.62 -9.89 5.79
C ALA A 115 -4.62 -10.99 6.20
N TRP A 116 -5.92 -10.72 6.05
CA TRP A 116 -6.94 -11.73 6.29
C TRP A 116 -6.78 -12.95 5.40
N GLY A 117 -6.50 -12.76 4.10
CA GLY A 117 -6.19 -13.88 3.21
C GLY A 117 -4.91 -14.63 3.61
N ALA A 118 -3.92 -13.93 4.14
CA ALA A 118 -2.63 -14.49 4.53
C ALA A 118 -2.63 -15.27 5.86
N TRP A 119 -3.58 -15.05 6.77
CA TRP A 119 -3.62 -15.74 8.07
C TRP A 119 -5.00 -16.24 8.52
N GLY A 120 -6.08 -15.70 7.97
CA GLY A 120 -7.45 -15.97 8.41
C GLY A 120 -8.25 -16.94 7.54
N ALA A 121 -7.75 -17.29 6.34
CA ALA A 121 -8.37 -18.29 5.50
C ALA A 121 -8.03 -19.71 6.02
N PRO A 122 -9.02 -20.61 6.20
CA PRO A 122 -8.73 -22.02 6.47
C PRO A 122 -7.91 -22.58 5.31
N THR A 123 -6.76 -23.19 5.60
CA THR A 123 -6.01 -23.98 4.62
C THR A 123 -6.85 -25.22 4.30
N LEU A 124 -7.43 -25.28 3.10
CA LEU A 124 -8.05 -26.50 2.57
C LEU A 124 -6.97 -27.51 2.19
#